data_AF-A0A8X7P218-F1
#
_entry.id   AF-A0A8X7P218-F1
#
_cell.length_a   1.000
_cell.length_b   1.000
_cell.length_c   1.000
_cell.angle_alpha   90.00
_cell.angle_beta   90.00
_cell.angle_gamma   90.00
#
_symmetry.space_group_name_H-M   'P 1'
#
loop_
_entity.id
_entity.type
_entity.pdbx_description
1 polymer ?
#
loop_
_entity_poly.entity_id
_entity_poly.type
_entity_poly.pdbx_seq_one_letter_code
_entity_poly.pdbx_strand_id
1 'polypeptide(L)'
;MLQQVRILRTTEAYCEGGCQSQCTPTPIPPAPTPTPPSPTPPGPSGDLSDIFSRDQFYTMLLHMNDNACPARGFFTYDAFITAAKSFPSFGNTGDLATRKKEIAAFFGQTSHETTGPKPSCHDVITGQWQPSAADIAAGRLPGYGLITNIINGGLECSGRNVPQVKDRISFYTRYCGDKIFGVDPGSNLDCDKQRPFNEGSNVFLDAAI
;
A
#
# COMPACT_ATOMS: atom_id res chain seq x y z
N MET A 1 -14.66 -29.18 -22.41
CA MET A 1 -15.23 -27.84 -22.15
C MET A 1 -14.15 -27.03 -21.44
N LEU A 2 -13.40 -26.20 -22.16
CA LEU A 2 -12.33 -25.38 -21.58
C LEU A 2 -12.88 -23.96 -21.38
N GLN A 3 -12.96 -23.50 -20.13
CA GLN A 3 -13.25 -22.10 -19.81
C GLN A 3 -12.06 -21.24 -20.26
N GLN A 4 -12.31 -20.29 -21.17
CA GLN A 4 -11.34 -19.26 -21.56
C GLN A 4 -11.11 -18.30 -20.39
N VAL A 5 -9.88 -18.28 -19.87
CA VAL A 5 -9.44 -17.28 -18.89
C VAL A 5 -9.20 -15.96 -19.64
N ARG A 6 -9.91 -14.90 -19.27
CA ARG A 6 -9.69 -13.54 -19.80
C ARG A 6 -8.66 -12.81 -18.94
N ILE A 7 -7.46 -12.57 -19.47
CA ILE A 7 -6.39 -11.83 -18.79
C ILE A 7 -6.24 -10.46 -19.48
N LEU A 8 -6.22 -9.38 -18.69
CA LEU A 8 -5.95 -8.02 -19.17
C LEU A 8 -4.43 -7.81 -19.31
N ARG A 9 -3.91 -7.61 -20.53
CA ARG A 9 -2.50 -7.31 -20.83
C ARG A 9 -2.38 -6.41 -22.08
N THR A 10 -1.22 -5.77 -22.24
CA THR A 10 -0.96 -4.75 -23.27
C THR A 10 0.18 -5.10 -24.25
N THR A 11 0.72 -6.31 -24.18
CA THR A 11 1.80 -6.75 -25.08
C THR A 11 1.22 -7.25 -26.41
N GLU A 12 1.98 -7.12 -27.50
CA GLU A 12 1.61 -7.55 -28.87
C GLU A 12 1.01 -8.97 -28.93
N ALA A 13 1.61 -9.93 -28.21
CA ALA A 13 1.13 -11.31 -28.10
C ALA A 13 -0.31 -11.48 -27.56
N TYR A 14 -0.89 -10.45 -26.93
CA TYR A 14 -2.27 -10.45 -26.43
C TYR A 14 -3.20 -9.55 -27.27
N CYS A 15 -2.64 -8.57 -27.96
CA CYS A 15 -3.39 -7.63 -28.81
C CYS A 15 -3.54 -8.15 -30.25
N GLU A 16 -2.76 -9.14 -30.65
CA GLU A 16 -2.80 -9.75 -31.98
C GLU A 16 -3.20 -11.24 -31.94
N GLY A 17 -3.81 -11.74 -33.02
CA GLY A 17 -4.10 -13.17 -33.22
C GLY A 17 -4.91 -13.86 -32.10
N GLY A 18 -6.23 -13.65 -32.06
CA GLY A 18 -7.13 -14.31 -31.09
C GLY A 18 -7.57 -13.44 -29.90
N CYS A 19 -7.29 -12.13 -29.96
CA CYS A 19 -7.77 -11.15 -28.99
C CYS A 19 -9.31 -11.14 -28.87
N GLN A 20 -9.82 -11.11 -27.63
CA GLN A 20 -11.26 -11.22 -27.35
C GLN A 20 -11.97 -9.85 -27.21
N SER A 21 -11.28 -8.81 -26.77
CA SER A 21 -11.84 -7.46 -26.58
C SER A 21 -10.72 -6.44 -26.35
N GLN A 22 -10.93 -5.17 -26.75
CA GLN A 22 -9.96 -4.07 -26.58
C GLN A 22 -8.61 -4.29 -27.30
N CYS A 23 -8.67 -4.87 -28.50
CA CYS A 23 -7.49 -5.26 -29.29
C CYS A 23 -6.77 -4.06 -29.93
N THR A 24 -7.50 -2.97 -30.14
CA THR A 24 -6.98 -1.72 -30.67
C THR A 24 -7.05 -0.64 -29.59
N PRO A 25 -6.01 0.21 -29.43
CA PRO A 25 -6.11 1.37 -28.57
C PRO A 25 -7.24 2.27 -29.08
N THR A 26 -8.18 2.62 -28.22
CA THR A 26 -9.22 3.61 -28.57
C THR A 26 -8.52 4.96 -28.80
N PRO A 27 -8.83 5.70 -29.89
CA PRO A 27 -8.36 7.06 -30.04
C PRO A 27 -8.78 7.88 -28.82
N ILE A 28 -7.80 8.43 -28.09
CA ILE A 28 -8.06 9.31 -26.95
C ILE A 28 -8.78 10.54 -27.51
N PRO A 29 -10.00 10.89 -27.04
CA PRO A 29 -10.64 12.13 -27.42
C PRO A 29 -9.71 13.32 -27.10
N PRO A 30 -9.65 14.36 -27.94
CA PRO A 30 -8.84 15.54 -27.61
C PRO A 30 -9.26 16.05 -26.23
N ALA A 31 -8.27 16.28 -25.38
CA ALA A 31 -8.50 16.78 -24.02
C ALA A 31 -9.36 18.05 -24.08
N PRO A 32 -10.33 18.22 -23.17
CA PRO A 32 -11.06 19.47 -23.07
C PRO A 32 -10.05 20.60 -22.87
N THR A 33 -10.22 21.68 -23.64
CA THR A 33 -9.34 22.85 -23.57
C THR A 33 -9.34 23.38 -22.13
N PRO A 34 -8.18 23.51 -21.45
CA PRO A 34 -8.14 24.02 -20.10
C PRO A 34 -8.68 25.45 -20.10
N THR A 35 -9.76 25.67 -19.33
CA THR A 35 -10.26 27.02 -19.08
C THR A 35 -9.20 27.76 -18.26
N PRO A 36 -8.83 29.01 -18.61
CA PRO A 36 -7.86 29.77 -17.83
C PRO A 36 -8.32 29.86 -16.36
N PRO A 37 -7.48 29.51 -15.38
CA PRO A 37 -7.84 29.71 -13.98
C PRO A 37 -8.05 31.21 -13.73
N SER A 38 -9.14 31.53 -13.05
CA SER A 38 -9.40 32.90 -12.58
C SER A 38 -8.22 33.35 -11.70
N PRO A 39 -7.76 34.61 -11.81
CA PRO A 39 -6.64 35.09 -11.00
C PRO A 39 -7.01 34.98 -9.52
N THR A 40 -6.34 34.07 -8.82
CA THR A 40 -6.53 33.86 -7.39
C THR A 40 -5.87 35.04 -6.66
N PRO A 41 -6.55 35.71 -5.70
CA PRO A 41 -5.92 36.75 -4.89
C PRO A 41 -4.67 36.20 -4.19
N PRO A 42 -3.63 37.02 -3.94
CA PRO A 42 -2.46 36.57 -3.19
C PRO A 42 -2.91 36.13 -1.80
N GLY A 43 -2.97 34.82 -1.58
CA GLY A 43 -3.17 34.24 -0.25
C GLY A 43 -1.92 34.44 0.62
N PRO A 44 -2.03 34.31 1.94
CA PRO A 44 -0.92 34.55 2.87
C PRO A 44 0.26 33.65 2.50
N SER A 45 1.44 34.28 2.43
CA SER A 45 2.84 33.82 2.24
C SER A 45 3.22 32.65 1.30
N GLY A 46 2.27 31.80 0.88
CA GLY A 46 2.52 30.61 0.07
C GLY A 46 3.26 29.50 0.82
N ASP A 47 3.58 29.68 2.10
CA ASP A 47 4.27 28.65 2.88
C ASP A 47 3.29 27.58 3.37
N LEU A 48 3.71 26.32 3.28
CA LEU A 48 2.91 25.15 3.66
C LEU A 48 2.52 25.19 5.15
N SER A 49 3.37 25.81 5.97
CA SER A 49 3.17 25.98 7.41
C SER A 49 1.95 26.84 7.78
N ASP A 50 1.49 27.71 6.88
CA ASP A 50 0.31 28.57 7.10
C ASP A 50 -1.02 27.81 7.02
N ILE A 51 -1.04 26.67 6.30
CA ILE A 51 -2.25 25.90 6.04
C ILE A 51 -2.27 24.52 6.68
N PHE A 52 -1.12 24.07 7.18
CA PHE A 52 -0.92 22.77 7.80
C PHE A 52 0.02 22.88 9.02
N SER A 53 -0.56 22.87 10.21
CA SER A 53 0.17 23.08 11.46
C SER A 53 0.85 21.81 11.97
N ARG A 54 1.82 21.99 12.87
CA ARG A 54 2.45 20.90 13.61
C ARG A 54 1.43 20.03 14.34
N ASP A 55 0.42 20.65 14.95
CA ASP A 55 -0.62 19.90 15.66
C ASP A 55 -1.45 19.05 14.69
N GLN A 56 -1.83 19.60 13.53
CA GLN A 56 -2.52 18.84 12.49
C GLN A 56 -1.69 17.66 11.99
N PHE A 57 -0.36 17.83 11.85
CA PHE A 57 0.54 16.73 11.50
C PHE A 57 0.50 15.60 12.53
N TYR A 58 0.63 15.92 13.83
CA TYR A 58 0.59 14.90 14.88
C TYR A 58 -0.81 14.33 15.11
N THR A 59 -1.88 15.09 14.83
CA THR A 59 -3.26 14.57 14.81
C THR A 59 -3.46 13.59 13.66
N MET A 60 -3.01 13.92 12.45
CA MET A 60 -3.14 13.04 11.28
C MET A 60 -2.30 11.76 11.40
N LEU A 61 -1.22 11.78 12.18
CA LEU A 61 -0.28 10.67 12.34
C LEU A 61 -0.19 10.20 13.80
N LEU A 62 -1.35 10.10 14.46
CA LEU A 62 -1.52 9.96 15.91
C LEU A 62 -0.61 8.92 16.58
N HIS A 63 -0.43 7.75 15.95
CA HIS A 63 0.29 6.59 16.51
C HIS A 63 1.73 6.42 16.01
N MET A 64 2.23 7.32 15.16
CA MET A 64 3.54 7.19 14.51
C MET A 64 4.71 7.14 15.53
N ASN A 65 4.51 7.71 16.71
CA ASN A 65 5.50 7.82 17.78
C ASN A 65 5.26 6.87 18.97
N ASP A 66 4.28 5.97 18.85
CA ASP A 66 4.05 4.95 19.86
C ASP A 66 5.26 4.01 19.99
N ASN A 67 5.49 3.47 21.18
CA ASN A 67 6.64 2.59 21.43
C ASN A 67 6.69 1.35 20.54
N ALA A 68 5.54 0.91 20.02
CA ALA A 68 5.43 -0.23 19.11
C ALA A 68 5.87 0.11 17.67
N CYS A 69 6.06 1.38 17.33
CA CYS A 69 6.49 1.82 16.01
C CYS A 69 8.02 1.79 15.92
N PRO A 70 8.63 0.96 15.03
CA PRO A 70 10.08 0.97 14.84
C PRO A 70 10.60 2.32 14.35
N ALA A 71 9.78 3.08 13.62
CA ALA A 71 10.09 4.41 13.09
C ALA A 71 9.76 5.56 14.07
N ARG A 72 9.49 5.29 15.35
CA ARG A 72 9.19 6.33 16.34
C ARG A 72 10.26 7.43 16.34
N GLY A 73 9.84 8.68 16.27
CA GLY A 73 10.72 9.85 16.23
C GLY A 73 11.44 10.10 14.90
N PHE A 74 11.29 9.23 13.89
CA PHE A 74 11.92 9.42 12.59
C PHE A 74 11.20 10.50 11.76
N PHE A 75 9.87 10.44 11.71
CA PHE A 75 9.05 11.36 10.94
C PHE A 75 8.66 12.58 11.81
N THR A 76 9.27 13.73 11.53
CA THR A 76 9.02 14.97 12.28
C THR A 76 8.39 16.04 11.37
N TYR A 77 7.60 16.93 11.97
CA TYR A 77 7.00 18.05 11.23
C TYR A 77 8.06 18.94 10.56
N ASP A 78 9.16 19.22 11.26
CA ASP A 78 10.24 20.07 10.72
C ASP A 78 10.95 19.41 9.53
N ALA A 79 11.14 18.09 9.57
CA ALA A 79 11.67 17.34 8.43
C ALA A 79 10.70 17.36 7.24
N PHE A 80 9.39 17.23 7.49
CA PHE A 80 8.36 17.33 6.45
C PHE A 80 8.35 18.71 5.79
N ILE A 81 8.30 19.80 6.56
CA ILE A 81 8.33 21.18 6.01
C ILE A 81 9.65 21.43 5.26
N THR A 82 10.77 20.93 5.76
CA THR A 82 12.07 21.05 5.08
C THR A 82 12.07 20.32 3.74
N ALA A 83 11.55 19.10 3.67
CA ALA A 83 11.44 18.34 2.42
C ALA A 83 10.44 18.99 1.43
N ALA A 84 9.30 19.48 1.94
CA ALA A 84 8.29 20.13 1.11
C ALA A 84 8.81 21.38 0.39
N LYS A 85 9.76 22.12 0.99
CA LYS A 85 10.42 23.27 0.34
C LYS A 85 11.19 22.90 -0.93
N SER A 86 11.57 21.63 -1.12
CA SER A 86 12.16 21.14 -2.37
C SER A 86 11.13 20.96 -3.50
N PHE A 87 9.84 21.03 -3.19
CA PHE A 87 8.72 20.85 -4.12
C PHE A 87 7.77 22.05 -4.02
N PRO A 88 8.12 23.23 -4.57
CA PRO A 88 7.41 24.49 -4.31
C PRO A 88 5.94 24.53 -4.76
N SER A 89 5.51 23.60 -5.62
CA SER A 89 4.11 23.46 -6.04
C SER A 89 3.26 22.66 -5.05
N PHE A 90 3.88 21.82 -4.22
CA PHE A 90 3.20 20.91 -3.30
C PHE A 90 2.52 21.69 -2.18
N GLY A 91 1.21 21.52 -2.04
CA GLY A 91 0.39 22.24 -1.08
C GLY A 91 0.28 23.74 -1.38
N ASN A 92 0.71 24.18 -2.56
CA ASN A 92 0.71 25.60 -2.98
C ASN A 92 0.02 25.83 -4.34
N THR A 93 -0.68 24.81 -4.87
CA THR A 93 -1.39 24.89 -6.15
C THR A 93 -2.91 24.96 -5.94
N GLY A 94 -3.56 25.93 -6.57
CA GLY A 94 -5.02 26.09 -6.53
C GLY A 94 -5.54 26.79 -5.28
N ASP A 95 -6.85 26.69 -5.05
CA ASP A 95 -7.51 27.30 -3.89
C ASP A 95 -7.14 26.61 -2.56
N LEU A 96 -7.52 27.21 -1.43
CA LEU A 96 -7.21 26.65 -0.10
C LEU A 96 -7.75 25.22 0.09
N ALA A 97 -8.92 24.92 -0.49
CA ALA A 97 -9.51 23.59 -0.40
C ALA A 97 -8.68 22.56 -1.18
N THR A 98 -8.21 22.91 -2.37
CA THR A 98 -7.36 22.06 -3.22
C THR A 98 -6.03 21.77 -2.55
N ARG A 99 -5.39 22.79 -1.97
CA ARG A 99 -4.12 22.64 -1.24
C ARG A 99 -4.26 21.70 -0.04
N LYS A 100 -5.34 21.83 0.74
CA LYS A 100 -5.62 20.91 1.86
C LYS A 100 -5.92 19.48 1.38
N LYS A 101 -6.62 19.31 0.25
CA LYS A 101 -6.86 17.99 -0.35
C LYS A 101 -5.57 17.32 -0.81
N GLU A 102 -4.63 18.06 -1.39
CA GLU A 102 -3.33 17.54 -1.81
C GLU A 102 -2.55 16.99 -0.61
N ILE A 103 -2.49 17.76 0.49
CA ILE A 103 -1.83 17.33 1.75
C ILE A 103 -2.51 16.08 2.31
N ALA A 104 -3.85 16.07 2.36
CA ALA A 104 -4.62 14.92 2.83
C ALA A 104 -4.39 13.67 1.97
N ALA A 105 -4.36 13.81 0.63
CA ALA A 105 -4.12 12.70 -0.28
C ALA A 105 -2.69 12.15 -0.13
N PHE A 106 -1.69 13.03 0.01
CA PHE A 106 -0.31 12.63 0.25
C PHE A 106 -0.16 11.83 1.55
N PHE A 107 -0.67 12.36 2.67
CA PHE A 107 -0.61 11.65 3.95
C PHE A 107 -1.47 10.40 3.95
N GLY A 108 -2.62 10.38 3.27
CA GLY A 108 -3.44 9.17 3.14
C GLY A 108 -2.68 8.02 2.47
N GLN A 109 -2.01 8.28 1.36
CA GLN A 109 -1.23 7.24 0.66
C GLN A 109 0.03 6.85 1.44
N THR A 110 0.83 7.81 1.91
CA THR A 110 2.07 7.49 2.65
C THR A 110 1.80 6.82 3.99
N SER A 111 0.69 7.15 4.67
CA SER A 111 0.22 6.42 5.84
C SER A 111 -0.14 4.99 5.47
N HIS A 112 -0.83 4.75 4.35
CA HIS A 112 -1.14 3.40 3.87
C HIS A 112 0.12 2.54 3.73
N GLU A 113 1.13 3.07 3.04
CA GLU A 113 2.41 2.37 2.81
C GLU A 113 3.17 2.08 4.10
N THR A 114 2.92 2.84 5.17
CA THR A 114 3.59 2.72 6.47
C THR A 114 2.70 2.21 7.60
N THR A 115 1.48 1.75 7.29
CA THR A 115 0.48 1.39 8.32
C THR A 115 0.87 0.12 9.09
N GLY A 116 0.99 0.24 10.42
CA GLY A 116 1.05 -0.87 11.39
C GLY A 116 2.29 -1.76 11.29
N PRO A 117 2.69 -2.46 12.37
CA PRO A 117 3.91 -3.26 12.38
C PRO A 117 3.71 -4.56 11.61
N LYS A 118 3.76 -4.49 10.27
CA LYS A 118 4.09 -5.65 9.46
C LYS A 118 5.56 -5.96 9.71
N PRO A 119 5.94 -7.18 10.13
CA PRO A 119 7.34 -7.54 10.13
C PRO A 119 7.87 -7.54 8.69
N SER A 120 9.19 -7.43 8.53
CA SER A 120 9.76 -7.59 7.21
C SER A 120 9.59 -9.05 6.75
N CYS A 121 9.35 -9.28 5.45
CA CYS A 121 9.32 -10.64 4.90
C CYS A 121 10.62 -11.39 5.18
N HIS A 122 11.74 -10.66 5.27
CA HIS A 122 13.05 -11.18 5.62
C HIS A 122 13.07 -11.75 7.04
N ASP A 123 12.63 -10.99 8.04
CA ASP A 123 12.60 -11.44 9.44
C ASP A 123 11.67 -12.64 9.63
N VAL A 124 10.56 -12.70 8.88
CA VAL A 124 9.65 -13.84 8.88
C VAL A 124 10.34 -15.10 8.35
N ILE A 125 10.97 -15.05 7.17
CA ILE A 125 11.54 -16.25 6.54
C ILE A 125 12.83 -16.72 7.20
N THR A 126 13.57 -15.82 7.84
CA THR A 126 14.81 -16.13 8.59
C THR A 126 14.55 -16.50 10.06
N GLY A 127 13.29 -16.55 10.48
CA GLY A 127 12.89 -16.90 11.85
C GLY A 127 13.28 -15.87 12.91
N GLN A 128 13.57 -14.63 12.51
CA GLN A 128 13.90 -13.52 13.43
C GLN A 128 12.66 -12.82 13.97
N TRP A 129 11.52 -12.93 13.28
CA TRP A 129 10.27 -12.38 13.76
C TRP A 129 9.57 -13.31 14.76
N GLN A 130 9.31 -12.79 15.95
CA GLN A 130 8.51 -13.44 16.98
C GLN A 130 7.07 -12.87 16.95
N PRO A 131 6.04 -13.71 16.70
CA PRO A 131 4.64 -13.27 16.76
C PRO A 131 4.29 -12.67 18.12
N SER A 132 3.57 -11.54 18.11
CA SER A 132 2.92 -11.02 19.31
C SER A 132 1.68 -11.84 19.68
N ALA A 133 1.12 -11.60 20.86
CA ALA A 133 -0.17 -12.19 21.24
C ALA A 133 -1.31 -11.81 20.26
N ALA A 134 -1.27 -10.59 19.72
CA ALA A 134 -2.24 -10.13 18.72
C ALA A 134 -2.07 -10.85 17.38
N ASP A 135 -0.84 -11.20 17.00
CA ASP A 135 -0.56 -11.98 15.80
C ASP A 135 -1.04 -13.41 15.95
N ILE A 136 -0.76 -14.04 17.09
CA ILE A 136 -1.25 -15.39 17.41
C ILE A 136 -2.78 -15.42 17.38
N ALA A 137 -3.45 -14.45 18.01
CA ALA A 137 -4.90 -14.33 17.99
C ALA A 137 -5.47 -14.08 16.58
N ALA A 138 -4.70 -13.42 15.71
CA ALA A 138 -5.02 -13.19 14.31
C ALA A 138 -4.66 -14.38 13.39
N GLY A 139 -4.17 -15.50 13.94
CA GLY A 139 -3.71 -16.66 13.17
C GLY A 139 -2.40 -16.43 12.41
N ARG A 140 -1.72 -15.29 12.63
CA ARG A 140 -0.48 -14.91 11.96
C ARG A 140 0.71 -15.62 12.63
N LEU A 141 1.16 -16.70 12.00
CA LEU A 141 2.28 -17.52 12.44
C LEU A 141 3.45 -17.43 11.44
N PRO A 142 4.70 -17.67 11.86
CA PRO A 142 5.85 -17.61 10.96
C PRO A 142 5.72 -18.62 9.82
N GLY A 143 5.95 -18.17 8.58
CA GLY A 143 5.89 -19.00 7.38
C GLY A 143 5.54 -18.20 6.13
N TYR A 144 5.56 -18.87 4.98
CA TYR A 144 5.36 -18.24 3.67
C TYR A 144 3.96 -17.62 3.50
N GLY A 145 2.97 -18.16 4.20
CA GLY A 145 1.62 -17.60 4.26
C GLY A 145 1.60 -16.21 4.87
N LEU A 146 2.38 -15.96 5.93
CA LEU A 146 2.48 -14.63 6.52
C LEU A 146 3.15 -13.62 5.58
N ILE A 147 4.12 -14.05 4.77
CA ILE A 147 4.72 -13.23 3.70
C ILE A 147 3.65 -12.81 2.68
N THR A 148 2.76 -13.73 2.30
CA THR A 148 1.61 -13.41 1.45
C THR A 148 0.68 -12.38 2.11
N ASN A 149 0.42 -12.52 3.41
CA ASN A 149 -0.38 -11.57 4.19
C ASN A 149 0.27 -10.17 4.25
N ILE A 150 1.59 -10.08 4.42
CA ILE A 150 2.34 -8.82 4.40
C ILE A 150 2.19 -8.10 3.05
N ILE A 151 2.37 -8.85 1.95
CA ILE A 151 2.38 -8.31 0.58
C ILE A 151 0.98 -7.88 0.13
N ASN A 152 -0.04 -8.73 0.30
CA ASN A 152 -1.38 -8.43 -0.23
C ASN A 152 -2.52 -9.07 0.60
N GLY A 153 -2.34 -9.18 1.91
CA GLY A 153 -3.28 -9.92 2.76
C GLY A 153 -4.71 -9.40 2.73
N GLY A 154 -4.90 -8.08 2.60
CA GLY A 154 -6.24 -7.47 2.52
C GLY A 154 -7.07 -7.93 1.32
N LEU A 155 -6.44 -8.47 0.27
CA LEU A 155 -7.11 -8.98 -0.93
C LEU A 155 -7.03 -10.51 -1.05
N GLU A 156 -6.06 -11.14 -0.40
CA GLU A 156 -5.72 -12.55 -0.64
C GLU A 156 -5.96 -13.48 0.56
N CYS A 157 -6.01 -12.95 1.78
CA CYS A 157 -6.09 -13.74 3.02
C CYS A 157 -7.47 -13.65 3.68
N SER A 158 -7.68 -14.38 4.79
CA SER A 158 -8.98 -14.50 5.49
C SER A 158 -10.11 -15.12 4.66
N GLY A 159 -9.92 -16.37 4.22
CA GLY A 159 -10.99 -17.17 3.63
C GLY A 159 -11.39 -16.76 2.22
N ARG A 160 -10.69 -15.79 1.61
CA ARG A 160 -11.04 -15.27 0.28
C ARG A 160 -10.84 -16.28 -0.84
N ASN A 161 -10.05 -17.34 -0.58
CA ASN A 161 -9.84 -18.48 -1.49
C ASN A 161 -9.55 -18.06 -2.94
N VAL A 162 -8.66 -17.09 -3.10
CA VAL A 162 -8.28 -16.56 -4.41
C VAL A 162 -7.17 -17.43 -5.04
N PRO A 163 -7.17 -17.66 -6.36
CA PRO A 163 -6.19 -18.53 -7.02
C PRO A 163 -4.74 -18.06 -6.83
N GLN A 164 -4.53 -16.76 -6.63
CA GLN A 164 -3.22 -16.13 -6.43
C GLN A 164 -2.45 -16.74 -5.26
N VAL A 165 -3.12 -17.09 -4.15
CA VAL A 165 -2.44 -17.72 -3.00
C VAL A 165 -1.91 -19.10 -3.38
N LYS A 166 -2.69 -19.88 -4.15
CA LYS A 166 -2.25 -21.20 -4.64
C LYS A 166 -1.08 -21.08 -5.60
N ASP A 167 -1.09 -20.08 -6.48
CA ASP A 167 0.02 -19.81 -7.40
C ASP A 167 1.30 -19.44 -6.63
N ARG A 168 1.19 -18.54 -5.63
CA ARG A 168 2.31 -18.15 -4.76
C ARG A 168 2.94 -19.36 -4.07
N ILE A 169 2.12 -20.23 -3.48
CA ILE A 169 2.57 -21.46 -2.79
C ILE A 169 3.21 -22.43 -3.80
N SER A 170 2.63 -22.57 -4.99
CA SER A 170 3.13 -23.48 -6.02
C SER A 170 4.50 -23.07 -6.53
N PHE A 171 4.75 -21.77 -6.75
CA PHE A 171 6.08 -21.29 -7.11
C PHE A 171 7.09 -21.51 -5.99
N TYR A 172 6.73 -21.14 -4.75
CA TYR A 172 7.62 -21.28 -3.60
C TYR A 172 8.03 -22.74 -3.35
N THR A 173 7.06 -23.65 -3.29
CA THR A 173 7.31 -25.09 -3.07
C THR A 173 8.11 -25.72 -4.21
N ARG A 174 7.87 -25.31 -5.46
CA ARG A 174 8.69 -25.75 -6.60
C ARG A 174 10.15 -25.32 -6.45
N TYR A 175 10.40 -24.09 -6.01
CA TYR A 175 11.77 -23.58 -5.80
C TYR A 175 12.45 -24.27 -4.62
N CYS A 176 11.73 -24.50 -3.52
CA CYS A 176 12.25 -25.25 -2.37
C CYS A 176 12.62 -26.69 -2.72
N GLY A 177 11.85 -27.35 -3.59
CA GLY A 177 12.02 -28.77 -3.90
C GLY A 177 13.42 -29.19 -4.37
N ASP A 178 13.67 -30.50 -4.27
CA ASP A 178 14.96 -31.18 -4.49
C ASP A 178 15.66 -30.86 -5.81
N LYS A 179 14.91 -30.40 -6.82
CA LYS A 179 15.45 -30.11 -8.15
C LYS A 179 16.06 -28.70 -8.27
N ILE A 180 15.80 -27.81 -7.32
CA ILE A 180 16.28 -26.42 -7.36
C ILE A 180 17.13 -26.12 -6.13
N PHE A 181 16.54 -26.03 -4.93
CA PHE A 181 17.28 -25.71 -3.71
C PHE A 181 17.40 -26.88 -2.74
N GLY A 182 16.51 -27.89 -2.80
CA GLY A 182 16.55 -29.03 -1.89
C GLY A 182 16.40 -28.65 -0.42
N VAL A 183 15.53 -27.68 -0.14
CA VAL A 183 15.21 -27.19 1.20
C VAL A 183 13.75 -27.46 1.54
N ASP A 184 13.45 -27.70 2.80
CA ASP A 184 12.06 -27.80 3.28
C ASP A 184 11.38 -26.44 3.16
N PRO A 185 10.22 -26.31 2.47
CA PRO A 185 9.44 -25.07 2.45
C PRO A 185 8.86 -24.69 3.82
N GLY A 186 8.85 -25.62 4.78
CA GLY A 186 8.38 -25.39 6.14
C GLY A 186 6.86 -25.33 6.27
N SER A 187 6.40 -24.91 7.45
CA SER A 187 4.99 -24.83 7.82
C SER A 187 4.33 -23.49 7.47
N ASN A 188 3.00 -23.40 7.65
CA ASN A 188 2.22 -22.15 7.50
C ASN A 188 2.38 -21.51 6.11
N LEU A 189 2.26 -22.32 5.05
CA LEU A 189 2.44 -21.87 3.66
C LEU A 189 1.28 -21.00 3.15
N ASP A 190 0.09 -21.15 3.72
CA ASP A 190 -1.11 -20.40 3.36
C ASP A 190 -1.46 -19.32 4.39
N CYS A 191 -2.31 -18.39 3.97
CA CYS A 191 -2.85 -17.33 4.83
C CYS A 191 -4.37 -17.37 4.98
N ASP A 192 -5.01 -18.51 4.68
CA ASP A 192 -6.47 -18.59 4.58
C ASP A 192 -7.14 -18.28 5.92
N LYS A 193 -6.54 -18.72 7.03
CA LYS A 193 -7.02 -18.46 8.39
C LYS A 193 -6.39 -17.24 9.06
N GLN A 194 -5.58 -16.48 8.33
CA GLN A 194 -4.89 -15.32 8.87
C GLN A 194 -5.72 -14.05 8.65
N ARG A 195 -5.95 -13.28 9.73
CA ARG A 195 -6.51 -11.93 9.61
C ARG A 195 -5.48 -11.00 8.98
N PRO A 196 -5.83 -10.25 7.92
CA PRO A 196 -4.93 -9.30 7.31
C PRO A 196 -4.35 -8.32 8.33
N PHE A 197 -3.10 -7.90 8.13
CA PHE A 197 -2.58 -6.74 8.88
C PHE A 197 -3.44 -5.48 8.66
N ASN A 198 -4.15 -5.44 7.53
CA ASN A 198 -5.01 -4.35 7.12
C ASN A 198 -6.50 -4.54 7.52
N GLU A 199 -6.90 -5.62 8.21
CA GLU A 199 -8.29 -5.84 8.63
C GLU A 199 -8.40 -6.03 10.14
N GLY A 200 -9.27 -5.26 10.79
CA GLY A 200 -9.50 -5.32 12.24
C GLY A 200 -8.87 -4.19 13.04
N SER A 201 -8.33 -3.19 12.35
CA SER A 201 -8.08 -1.88 12.91
C SER A 201 -9.34 -1.03 12.68
N ASN A 202 -10.06 -0.70 13.75
CA ASN A 202 -10.81 0.56 13.76
C ASN A 202 -9.89 1.78 13.53
N VAL A 203 -8.58 1.58 13.34
CA VAL A 203 -7.60 2.55 12.85
C VAL A 203 -7.96 3.13 11.46
N PHE A 204 -8.86 2.52 10.67
CA PHE A 204 -9.45 3.22 9.51
C PHE A 204 -10.28 4.46 9.90
N LEU A 205 -10.72 4.55 11.16
CA LEU A 205 -11.38 5.71 11.76
C LEU A 205 -10.53 6.34 12.88
N ASP A 206 -9.75 5.58 13.65
CA ASP A 206 -8.96 6.11 14.78
C ASP A 206 -7.61 6.69 14.38
N ALA A 207 -7.12 6.48 13.14
CA ALA A 207 -6.07 7.31 12.54
C ALA A 207 -6.67 8.45 11.67
N ALA A 208 -8.00 8.58 11.64
CA ALA A 208 -8.72 9.57 10.85
C ALA A 208 -9.68 10.46 11.68
N ILE A 209 -9.64 10.38 13.01
CA ILE A 209 -10.34 11.26 13.96
C ILE A 209 -9.38 11.63 15.09
#